data_AF-A0A7L3YB05-F1
#
_entry.id   AF-A0A7L3YB05-F1
#
_cell.length_a   1.000
_cell.length_b   1.000
_cell.length_c   1.000
_cell.angle_alpha   90.00
_cell.angle_beta   90.00
_cell.angle_gamma   90.00
#
_symmetry.space_group_name_H-M   'P 1'
#
loop_
_entity.id
_entity.type
_entity.pdbx_description
1 polymer ?
#
loop_
_entity_poly.entity_id
_entity_poly.type
_entity_poly.pdbx_seq_one_letter_code
_entity_poly.pdbx_strand_id
1 'polypeptide(L)' 'RRHRCPTCGRAFKKLVHVRNHLRTHTGERPFQCSVCGKTFASRANLLRHHLTHTGERPYECDVCRKRFTQSSNLRQHRR' A
#
# COMPACT_ATOMS: atom_id res chain seq x y z
N ARG A 1 9.03 10.71 -20.65
CA ARG A 1 9.34 11.81 -19.69
C ARG A 1 9.27 11.25 -18.26
N ARG A 2 10.30 11.44 -17.42
CA ARG A 2 10.25 11.05 -15.99
C ARG A 2 9.80 12.25 -15.15
N HIS A 3 9.00 12.01 -14.12
CA HIS A 3 8.55 13.04 -13.18
C HIS A 3 9.43 12.99 -11.93
N ARG A 4 10.06 14.10 -11.56
CA ARG A 4 10.96 14.16 -10.39
C ARG A 4 10.23 14.75 -9.19
N CYS A 5 10.56 14.25 -8.01
CA CYS A 5 10.18 14.86 -6.75
C CYS A 5 10.93 16.19 -6.57
N PRO A 6 10.25 17.32 -6.35
CA PRO A 6 10.92 18.60 -6.10
C PRO A 6 11.72 18.62 -4.78
N THR A 7 11.35 17.79 -3.79
CA THR A 7 11.99 17.81 -2.46
C THR A 7 13.27 16.97 -2.41
N CYS A 8 13.31 15.80 -3.05
CA CYS A 8 14.45 14.87 -2.96
C CYS A 8 15.01 14.42 -4.32
N GLY A 9 14.50 14.97 -5.43
CA GLY A 9 14.99 14.67 -6.78
C GLY A 9 14.63 13.27 -7.33
N ARG A 10 14.03 12.39 -6.51
CA ARG A 10 13.68 11.02 -6.90
C ARG A 10 12.76 11.00 -8.12
N ALA A 11 13.08 10.16 -9.10
CA ALA A 11 12.37 10.09 -10.37
C ALA A 11 11.34 8.95 -10.41
N PHE A 12 10.15 9.26 -10.96
CA PHE A 12 9.03 8.34 -11.09
C PHE A 12 8.51 8.31 -12.53
N LYS A 13 7.91 7.19 -12.92
CA LYS A 13 7.33 7.01 -14.26
C LYS A 13 6.00 7.77 -14.46
N LYS A 14 5.25 8.03 -13.38
CA LYS A 14 3.92 8.67 -13.41
C LYS A 14 3.85 9.81 -12.39
N LEU A 15 3.17 10.90 -12.74
CA LEU A 15 2.97 12.05 -11.85
C LEU A 15 2.22 11.68 -10.56
N VAL A 16 1.23 10.80 -10.63
CA VAL A 16 0.48 10.32 -9.45
C VAL A 16 1.39 9.66 -8.42
N HIS A 17 2.46 8.99 -8.85
CA HIS A 17 3.44 8.40 -7.93
C HIS A 17 4.30 9.47 -7.27
N VAL A 18 4.64 10.57 -7.97
CA VAL A 18 5.31 11.72 -7.36
C VAL A 18 4.41 12.36 -6.31
N ARG A 19 3.13 12.58 -6.62
CA ARG A 19 2.16 13.16 -5.68
C ARG A 19 2.01 12.31 -4.41
N ASN A 20 1.84 10.99 -4.57
CA ASN A 20 1.77 10.08 -3.43
C ASN A 20 3.08 10.03 -2.64
N HIS A 21 4.22 10.15 -3.32
CA HIS A 21 5.52 10.22 -2.66
C HIS A 21 5.71 11.53 -1.90
N LEU A 22 5.22 12.66 -2.39
CA LEU A 22 5.32 13.94 -1.66
C LEU A 22 4.68 13.87 -0.27
N ARG A 23 3.66 13.04 -0.09
CA ARG A 23 3.05 12.76 1.21
C ARG A 23 4.02 12.15 2.24
N THR A 24 5.11 11.53 1.80
CA THR A 24 6.16 11.04 2.72
C THR A 24 7.05 12.16 3.24
N HIS A 25 7.08 13.31 2.55
CA HIS A 25 7.79 14.50 3.01
C HIS A 25 6.89 15.37 3.90
N THR A 26 5.62 15.54 3.52
CA THR A 26 4.68 16.39 4.27
C THR A 26 4.03 15.69 5.46
N GLY A 27 4.09 14.35 5.51
CA GLY A 27 3.37 13.56 6.51
C GLY A 27 1.86 13.46 6.27
N GLU A 28 1.35 14.04 5.16
CA GLU A 28 -0.07 14.05 4.84
C GLU A 28 -0.61 12.62 4.64
N ARG A 29 -1.65 12.27 5.39
CA ARG A 29 -2.30 10.96 5.34
C ARG A 29 -3.81 11.14 5.18
N PRO A 30 -4.29 11.47 3.96
CA PRO A 30 -5.68 11.88 3.75
C PRO A 30 -6.67 10.70 3.84
N PHE A 31 -6.20 9.46 3.87
CA PHE A 31 -7.08 8.29 3.91
C PHE A 31 -7.19 7.76 5.32
N GLN A 32 -8.33 8.01 5.97
CA GLN A 32 -8.61 7.53 7.33
C GLN A 32 -9.40 6.22 7.32
N CYS A 33 -9.03 5.31 8.20
CA CYS A 33 -9.83 4.13 8.50
C CYS A 33 -11.03 4.50 9.36
N SER A 34 -12.23 4.16 8.88
CA SER A 34 -13.47 4.41 9.61
C SER A 34 -13.63 3.55 10.87
N VAL A 35 -12.91 2.43 10.96
CA VAL A 35 -13.02 1.48 12.09
C VAL A 35 -12.13 1.88 13.26
N CYS A 36 -10.87 2.27 13.01
CA CYS A 36 -9.90 2.56 14.07
C CYS A 36 -9.26 3.95 14.00
N GLY A 37 -9.69 4.80 13.06
CA GLY A 37 -9.18 6.16 12.91
C GLY A 37 -7.76 6.27 12.35
N LYS A 38 -7.05 5.16 12.10
CA LYS A 38 -5.68 5.17 11.54
C LYS A 38 -5.65 5.80 10.15
N THR A 39 -4.66 6.62 9.88
CA THR A 39 -4.51 7.35 8.61
C THR A 39 -3.41 6.77 7.73
N PHE A 40 -3.59 6.85 6.41
CA PHE A 40 -2.73 6.30 5.38
C PHE A 40 -2.45 7.31 4.27
N ALA A 41 -1.26 7.23 3.67
CA ALA A 41 -0.86 8.09 2.56
C ALA A 41 -1.45 7.67 1.20
N SER A 42 -2.05 6.48 1.10
CA SER A 42 -2.69 6.00 -0.14
C SER A 42 -3.93 5.15 0.14
N ARG A 43 -4.91 5.20 -0.77
CA ARG A 43 -6.13 4.39 -0.71
C ARG A 43 -5.84 2.89 -0.71
N ALA A 44 -4.86 2.43 -1.49
CA ALA A 44 -4.47 1.03 -1.54
C ALA A 44 -3.97 0.51 -0.18
N ASN A 45 -3.21 1.35 0.55
CA ASN A 45 -2.75 0.99 1.90
C ASN A 45 -3.93 0.93 2.89
N LEU A 46 -4.90 1.84 2.79
CA LEU A 46 -6.11 1.82 3.61
C LEU A 46 -6.95 0.56 3.34
N LEU A 47 -7.21 0.22 2.08
CA LEU A 47 -7.98 -0.99 1.72
C LEU A 47 -7.29 -2.26 2.22
N ARG A 48 -5.96 -2.37 2.07
CA ARG A 48 -5.21 -3.48 2.63
C ARG A 48 -5.30 -3.53 4.16
N HIS A 49 -5.27 -2.37 4.81
CA HIS A 49 -5.46 -2.31 6.25
C HIS A 49 -6.86 -2.74 6.67
N HIS A 50 -7.91 -2.43 5.91
CA HIS A 50 -9.26 -2.92 6.22
C HIS A 50 -9.34 -4.45 6.30
N LEU A 51 -8.53 -5.18 5.53
CA LEU A 51 -8.44 -6.64 5.63
C LEU A 51 -8.00 -7.12 7.03
N THR A 52 -7.31 -6.28 7.82
CA THR A 52 -6.95 -6.64 9.21
C THR A 52 -8.13 -6.55 10.16
N HIS A 53 -9.17 -5.78 9.81
CA HIS A 53 -10.41 -5.70 10.59
C HIS A 53 -11.38 -6.81 10.21
N THR A 54 -11.49 -7.13 8.91
CA THR A 54 -12.38 -8.20 8.45
C THR A 54 -11.79 -9.60 8.62
N GLY A 55 -10.46 -9.69 8.78
CA GLY A 55 -9.74 -10.97 8.80
C GLY A 55 -9.63 -11.62 7.41
N GLU A 56 -10.10 -10.95 6.36
CA GLU A 56 -10.04 -11.47 5.00
C GLU A 56 -8.60 -11.66 4.53
N ARG A 57 -8.35 -12.83 3.93
CA ARG A 57 -7.06 -13.18 3.32
C ARG A 57 -7.31 -13.69 1.91
N PRO A 58 -7.35 -12.78 0.91
CA PRO A 58 -7.77 -13.13 -0.45
C PRO A 58 -6.78 -14.04 -1.19
N TYR A 59 -5.53 -14.11 -0.73
CA TYR A 59 -4.47 -14.81 -1.44
C TYR A 59 -4.17 -16.13 -0.73
N GLU A 60 -4.35 -17.24 -1.41
CA GLU A 60 -4.15 -18.58 -0.86
C GLU A 60 -2.99 -19.29 -1.57
N CYS A 61 -2.20 -20.03 -0.80
CA CYS A 61 -1.21 -20.95 -1.34
C CYS A 61 -1.88 -22.22 -1.82
N ASP A 62 -1.69 -22.55 -3.09
CA ASP A 62 -2.22 -23.75 -3.75
C ASP A 62 -1.69 -25.06 -3.14
N VAL A 63 -0.45 -25.03 -2.63
CA VAL A 63 0.22 -26.21 -2.04
C VAL A 63 -0.21 -26.45 -0.59
N CYS A 64 -0.07 -25.47 0.29
CA CYS A 64 -0.29 -25.64 1.73
C CYS A 64 -1.57 -24.99 2.27
N ARG A 65 -2.39 -24.38 1.40
CA ARG A 65 -3.64 -23.68 1.74
C ARG A 65 -3.50 -22.52 2.72
N LYS A 66 -2.27 -22.07 2.99
CA LYS A 66 -2.01 -20.90 3.83
C LYS A 66 -2.48 -19.63 3.14
N ARG A 67 -3.21 -18.79 3.87
CA ARG A 67 -3.80 -17.55 3.34
C ARG A 67 -3.03 -16.30 3.79
N PHE A 68 -2.98 -15.31 2.91
CA PHE A 68 -2.25 -14.05 3.04
C PHE A 68 -3.13 -12.86 2.67
N THR A 69 -2.84 -11.70 3.26
CA THR A 69 -3.51 -10.43 2.93
C THR A 69 -2.90 -9.73 1.72
N GLN A 70 -1.74 -10.18 1.25
CA GLN A 70 -1.00 -9.59 0.12
C GLN A 70 -0.45 -10.64 -0.82
N SER A 71 -0.58 -10.40 -2.13
CA SER A 71 0.01 -11.24 -3.17
C SER A 71 1.53 -11.32 -3.09
N SER A 72 2.20 -10.22 -2.69
CA SER A 72 3.65 -10.21 -2.50
C SER A 72 4.10 -11.18 -1.40
N ASN A 73 3.31 -11.31 -0.33
CA ASN A 73 3.61 -12.20 0.78
C ASN A 73 3.39 -13.66 0.36
N LEU A 74 2.32 -13.96 -0.37
CA LEU A 74 2.13 -15.27 -0.99
C LEU A 74 3.29 -15.61 -1.94
N ARG A 75 3.71 -14.67 -2.79
CA ARG A 75 4.83 -14.87 -3.71
C ARG A 75 6.14 -15.13 -2.98
N GLN A 76 6.39 -14.43 -1.87
CA GLN A 76 7.57 -14.68 -1.04
C GLN A 76 7.50 -16.05 -0.36
N HIS A 77 6.32 -16.45 0.12
CA HIS A 77 6.10 -17.75 0.73
C HIS A 77 6.34 -18.93 -0.24
N ARG A 78 6.07 -18.74 -1.53
CA ARG A 78 6.25 -19.76 -2.58
C ARG A 78 7.68 -19.84 -3.14
N ARG A 79 8.56 -18.92 -2.76
CA ARG A 79 9.99 -18.97 -3.13
C ARG A 79 10.71 -19.91 -2.19
#